data_AF-A0A0D7ERL6-F1
#
_entry.id   AF-A0A0D7ERL6-F1
#
_cell.length_a   1.000
_cell.length_b   1.000
_cell.length_c   1.000
_cell.angle_alpha   90.00
_cell.angle_beta   90.00
_cell.angle_gamma   90.00
#
_symmetry.space_group_name_H-M   'P 1'
#
loop_
_entity.id
_entity.type
_entity.pdbx_description
1 polymer ?
#
loop_
_entity_poly.entity_id
_entity_poly.type
_entity_poly.pdbx_seq_one_letter_code
_entity_poly.pdbx_strand_id
1 'polypeptide(L)'
;MAKARPPASEYAESTAIALVEPAAADSKGSINLRIEARTRQLIDEAAAILGKTRTEFMIDSARRQAIDVVLDQRLFVLDPQRYDAFLHALDNPPAPGPKLRSLLRRVPAWQKT
;
A
#
# COMPACT_ATOMS: atom_id res chain seq x y z
N MET A 1 28.30 -46.43 -17.44
CA MET A 1 26.89 -46.08 -17.64
C MET A 1 26.57 -44.91 -16.73
N ALA A 2 26.38 -43.72 -17.32
CA ALA A 2 26.23 -42.46 -16.62
C ALA A 2 24.81 -42.28 -16.08
N LYS A 3 24.70 -41.68 -14.89
CA LYS A 3 23.68 -40.68 -14.60
C LYS A 3 24.23 -39.72 -13.56
N ALA A 4 24.75 -38.60 -14.06
CA ALA A 4 25.16 -37.48 -13.25
C ALA A 4 23.93 -36.87 -12.58
N ARG A 5 23.99 -36.76 -11.25
CA ARG A 5 23.11 -35.90 -10.46
C ARG A 5 23.75 -34.51 -10.48
N PRO A 6 23.09 -33.44 -10.92
CA PRO A 6 23.65 -32.10 -10.78
C PRO A 6 23.75 -31.74 -9.28
N PRO A 7 24.79 -31.01 -8.86
CA PRO A 7 25.01 -30.66 -7.46
C PRO A 7 23.97 -29.64 -6.97
N ALA A 8 23.56 -29.81 -5.72
CA ALA A 8 22.56 -28.99 -5.03
C ALA A 8 23.14 -27.65 -4.53
N SER A 9 23.69 -26.82 -5.41
CA SER A 9 24.34 -25.55 -5.02
C SER A 9 23.87 -24.29 -5.76
N GLU A 10 22.80 -24.32 -6.54
CA GLU A 10 22.27 -23.11 -7.22
C GLU A 10 20.92 -22.62 -6.69
N TYR A 11 20.46 -23.13 -5.54
CA TYR A 11 19.23 -22.67 -4.89
C TYR A 11 19.44 -21.52 -3.89
N ALA A 12 20.56 -20.80 -3.95
CA ALA A 12 20.94 -19.84 -2.90
C ALA A 12 20.90 -18.35 -3.30
N GLU A 13 20.66 -17.98 -4.56
CA GLU A 13 20.90 -16.57 -4.98
C GLU A 13 19.69 -15.80 -5.51
N SER A 14 18.46 -16.30 -5.38
CA SER A 14 17.28 -15.56 -5.86
C SER A 14 16.16 -15.52 -4.83
N THR A 15 16.46 -14.92 -3.69
CA THR A 15 15.43 -14.40 -2.79
C THR A 15 15.94 -13.14 -2.09
N ALA A 16 16.38 -12.16 -2.87
CA ALA A 16 16.47 -10.78 -2.41
C ALA A 16 15.31 -10.00 -3.02
N ILE A 17 14.08 -10.36 -2.60
CA ILE A 17 13.02 -9.34 -2.60
C ILE A 17 13.51 -8.36 -1.54
N ALA A 18 14.11 -7.26 -1.99
CA ALA A 18 14.41 -6.15 -1.10
C ALA A 18 13.07 -5.78 -0.47
N LEU A 19 12.89 -6.19 0.79
CA LEU A 19 11.93 -5.56 1.67
C LEU A 19 12.31 -4.08 1.59
N VAL A 20 11.49 -3.29 0.91
CA VAL A 20 11.39 -1.88 1.24
C VAL A 20 11.06 -1.89 2.72
N GLU A 21 12.08 -1.68 3.54
CA GLU A 21 11.88 -1.42 4.96
C GLU A 21 10.84 -0.30 5.00
N PRO A 22 9.68 -0.49 5.65
CA PRO A 22 8.86 0.66 5.96
C PRO A 22 9.75 1.50 6.86
N ALA A 23 10.26 2.62 6.33
CA ALA A 23 10.95 3.63 7.10
C ALA A 23 9.93 4.25 8.06
N ALA A 24 9.57 3.49 9.08
CA ALA A 24 8.84 3.93 10.24
C ALA A 24 9.88 4.41 11.25
N ALA A 25 10.40 5.61 11.01
CA ALA A 25 10.68 6.47 12.14
C ALA A 25 9.39 7.24 12.40
N ASP A 26 8.76 6.93 13.53
CA ASP A 26 7.60 7.61 14.11
C ASP A 26 8.00 9.06 14.47
N SER A 27 8.30 9.85 13.44
CA SER A 27 8.60 11.26 13.57
C SER A 27 7.27 11.98 13.60
N LYS A 28 6.82 12.31 14.81
CA LYS A 28 5.67 13.19 15.03
C LYS A 28 5.94 14.52 14.34
N GLY A 29 5.38 14.68 13.14
CA GLY A 29 5.44 15.91 12.35
C GLY A 29 4.36 16.90 12.77
N SER A 30 4.68 18.19 12.82
CA SER A 30 3.69 19.25 12.97
C SER A 30 3.36 19.84 11.61
N ILE A 31 2.08 20.17 11.38
CA ILE A 31 1.62 20.82 10.15
C ILE A 31 1.15 22.23 10.52
N ASN A 32 1.84 23.23 9.99
CA ASN A 32 1.46 24.64 10.15
C ASN A 32 0.73 25.11 8.89
N LEU A 33 -0.54 25.51 9.04
CA LEU A 33 -1.40 25.94 7.93
C LEU A 33 -1.88 27.38 8.14
N ARG A 34 -1.86 28.17 7.06
CA ARG A 34 -2.54 29.48 7.01
C ARG A 34 -3.83 29.29 6.21
N ILE A 35 -4.95 29.69 6.81
CA ILE A 35 -6.27 29.60 6.20
C ILE A 35 -7.05 30.88 6.45
N GLU A 36 -8.01 31.17 5.58
CA GLU A 36 -8.93 32.28 5.76
C GLU A 36 -9.82 32.10 7.01
N ALA A 37 -10.24 33.20 7.62
CA ALA A 37 -11.08 33.18 8.82
C ALA A 37 -12.40 32.45 8.60
N ARG A 38 -13.02 32.61 7.40
CA ARG A 38 -14.27 31.95 7.04
C ARG A 38 -14.11 30.42 6.96
N THR A 39 -13.04 29.96 6.34
CA THR A 39 -12.71 28.52 6.26
C THR A 39 -12.48 27.94 7.64
N ARG A 40 -11.79 28.68 8.52
CA ARG A 40 -11.61 28.26 9.92
C ARG A 40 -12.94 28.11 10.65
N GLN A 41 -13.84 29.08 10.53
CA GLN A 41 -15.15 29.05 11.18
C GLN A 41 -15.98 27.84 10.72
N LEU A 42 -16.01 27.57 9.41
CA LEU A 42 -16.70 26.40 8.85
C LEU A 42 -16.15 25.08 9.41
N ILE A 43 -14.82 24.97 9.55
CA ILE A 43 -14.18 23.79 10.12
C ILE A 43 -14.52 23.65 11.61
N ASP A 44 -14.47 24.75 12.37
CA ASP A 44 -14.80 24.75 13.79
C ASP A 44 -16.28 24.32 14.02
N GLU A 45 -17.21 24.78 13.18
CA GLU A 45 -18.63 24.36 13.20
C GLU A 45 -18.80 22.86 12.86
N ALA A 46 -18.16 22.38 11.79
CA ALA A 46 -18.22 20.97 11.40
C ALA A 46 -17.65 20.04 12.49
N ALA A 47 -16.56 20.45 13.12
CA ALA A 47 -15.97 19.73 14.25
C ALA A 47 -16.92 19.69 15.45
N ALA A 48 -17.58 20.81 15.77
CA ALA A 48 -18.55 20.90 16.85
C ALA A 48 -19.77 19.99 16.64
N ILE A 49 -20.32 19.94 15.41
CA ILE A 49 -21.44 19.05 15.06
C ILE A 49 -21.09 17.58 15.31
N LEU A 50 -19.83 17.19 15.06
CA LEU A 50 -19.35 15.83 15.25
C LEU A 50 -18.79 15.56 16.66
N GLY A 51 -18.80 16.55 17.56
CA GLY A 51 -18.25 16.43 18.90
C GLY A 51 -16.73 16.19 18.94
N LYS A 52 -16.00 16.65 17.92
CA LYS A 52 -14.55 16.49 17.78
C LYS A 52 -13.84 17.82 18.00
N THR A 53 -12.56 17.77 18.37
CA THR A 53 -11.71 18.97 18.28
C THR A 53 -11.44 19.32 16.82
N ARG A 54 -11.15 20.60 16.53
CA ARG A 54 -10.75 21.04 15.18
C ARG A 54 -9.62 20.18 14.61
N THR A 55 -8.58 19.92 15.41
CA THR A 55 -7.40 19.17 14.97
C THR A 55 -7.77 17.74 14.60
N GLU A 56 -8.57 17.05 15.42
CA GLU A 56 -9.03 15.70 15.11
C GLU A 56 -9.89 15.66 13.85
N PHE A 57 -10.81 16.62 13.70
CA PHE A 57 -11.64 16.72 12.51
C PHE A 57 -10.78 16.92 11.25
N MET A 58 -9.80 17.82 11.29
CA MET A 58 -8.90 18.07 10.17
C MET A 58 -8.05 16.85 9.82
N ILE A 59 -7.45 16.18 10.80
CA ILE A 59 -6.61 14.99 10.57
C ILE A 59 -7.45 13.85 9.98
N ASP A 60 -8.61 13.56 10.56
CA ASP A 60 -9.49 12.48 10.10
C ASP A 60 -10.00 12.76 8.67
N SER A 61 -10.43 14.00 8.40
CA SER A 61 -10.90 14.41 7.07
C SER A 61 -9.79 14.34 6.03
N ALA A 62 -8.60 14.89 6.34
CA ALA A 62 -7.45 14.85 5.45
C ALA A 62 -6.99 13.42 5.17
N ARG A 63 -6.98 12.56 6.19
CA ARG A 63 -6.61 11.15 6.04
C ARG A 63 -7.58 10.41 5.13
N ARG A 64 -8.89 10.56 5.34
CA ARG A 64 -9.90 9.91 4.50
C ARG A 64 -9.76 10.34 3.05
N GLN A 65 -9.67 11.65 2.81
CA GLN A 65 -9.48 12.19 1.46
C GLN A 65 -8.18 11.69 0.83
N ALA A 66 -7.08 11.63 1.58
CA ALA A 66 -5.81 11.12 1.09
C ALA A 66 -5.91 9.64 0.71
N ILE A 67 -6.59 8.82 1.51
CA ILE A 67 -6.83 7.40 1.19
C ILE A 67 -7.63 7.29 -0.10
N ASP A 68 -8.73 8.04 -0.23
CA ASP A 68 -9.57 7.98 -1.43
C ASP A 68 -8.81 8.39 -2.69
N VAL A 69 -7.99 9.44 -2.61
CA VAL A 69 -7.13 9.89 -3.73
C VAL A 69 -6.07 8.84 -4.09
N VAL A 70 -5.46 8.19 -3.09
CA VAL A 70 -4.48 7.12 -3.34
C VAL A 70 -5.16 5.89 -3.95
N LEU A 71 -6.36 5.55 -3.53
CA LEU A 71 -7.12 4.42 -4.08
C LEU A 71 -7.61 4.70 -5.51
N ASP A 72 -7.91 5.95 -5.84
CA ASP A 72 -8.27 6.37 -7.20
C ASP A 72 -7.04 6.54 -8.12
N GLN A 73 -5.82 6.32 -7.62
CA GLN A 73 -4.62 6.42 -8.44
C GLN A 73 -4.59 5.30 -9.51
N ARG A 74 -4.73 5.71 -10.77
CA ARG A 74 -4.72 4.81 -11.94
C ARG A 74 -3.39 4.75 -12.69
N LEU A 75 -2.51 5.73 -12.47
CA LEU A 75 -1.21 5.83 -13.12
C LEU A 75 -0.09 5.61 -12.10
N PHE A 76 0.74 4.60 -12.33
CA PHE A 76 1.94 4.32 -11.55
C PHE A 76 3.16 4.68 -12.38
N VAL A 77 3.88 5.72 -11.97
CA VAL A 77 5.15 6.10 -12.59
C VAL A 77 6.26 5.31 -11.92
N LEU A 78 6.98 4.51 -12.70
CA LEU A 78 8.10 3.70 -12.25
C LEU A 78 9.39 4.30 -12.79
N ASP A 79 10.45 4.29 -11.98
CA ASP A 79 11.80 4.46 -12.49
C ASP A 79 12.22 3.24 -13.33
N PRO A 80 13.27 3.35 -14.17
CA PRO A 80 13.64 2.27 -15.09
C PRO A 80 13.89 0.92 -14.40
N GLN A 81 14.51 0.92 -13.22
CA GLN A 81 14.81 -0.32 -12.51
C GLN A 81 13.53 -1.01 -12.02
N ARG A 82 12.57 -0.24 -11.49
CA ARG A 82 11.26 -0.77 -11.09
C ARG A 82 10.43 -1.22 -12.28
N TYR A 83 10.55 -0.55 -13.41
CA TYR A 83 9.87 -0.93 -14.65
C TYR A 83 10.37 -2.28 -15.18
N ASP A 84 11.68 -2.50 -15.23
CA ASP A 84 12.27 -3.78 -15.67
C ASP A 84 11.88 -4.93 -14.73
N ALA A 85 11.90 -4.70 -13.41
CA ALA A 85 11.46 -5.68 -12.43
C ALA A 85 9.97 -6.03 -12.59
N PHE A 86 9.14 -5.02 -12.88
CA PHE A 86 7.72 -5.21 -13.14
C PHE A 86 7.48 -6.04 -14.41
N LEU A 87 8.16 -5.73 -15.52
CA LEU A 87 8.08 -6.51 -16.75
C LEU A 87 8.52 -7.96 -16.54
N HIS A 88 9.66 -8.18 -15.87
CA HIS A 88 10.14 -9.53 -15.58
C HIS A 88 9.11 -10.36 -14.79
N ALA A 89 8.43 -9.75 -13.82
CA ALA A 89 7.38 -10.40 -13.04
C ALA A 89 6.13 -10.74 -13.86
N LEU A 90 5.81 -9.95 -14.89
CA LEU A 90 4.71 -10.23 -15.82
C LEU A 90 5.06 -11.37 -16.79
N ASP A 91 6.28 -11.37 -17.31
CA ASP A 91 6.74 -12.39 -18.26
C ASP A 91 6.99 -13.74 -17.58
N ASN A 92 7.36 -13.73 -16.30
CA ASN A 92 7.67 -14.93 -15.51
C ASN A 92 6.81 -14.99 -14.24
N PRO A 93 5.48 -15.23 -14.37
CA PRO A 93 4.60 -15.25 -13.22
C PRO A 93 4.98 -16.40 -12.27
N PRO A 94 5.18 -16.13 -10.96
CA PRO A 94 5.49 -17.18 -10.01
C PRO A 94 4.32 -18.14 -9.84
N ALA A 95 4.62 -19.42 -9.57
CA ALA A 95 3.59 -20.41 -9.31
C ALA A 95 2.72 -19.98 -8.10
N PRO A 96 1.39 -20.23 -8.14
CA PRO A 96 0.49 -19.76 -7.09
C PRO A 96 0.83 -20.40 -5.75
N GLY A 97 1.24 -19.57 -4.80
CA GLY A 97 1.56 -19.99 -3.43
C GLY A 97 0.36 -20.64 -2.71
N PRO A 98 0.59 -21.40 -1.63
CA PRO A 98 -0.47 -22.07 -0.87
C PRO A 98 -1.53 -21.08 -0.33
N LYS A 99 -1.14 -19.87 0.07
CA LYS A 99 -2.06 -18.81 0.52
C LYS A 99 -2.96 -18.31 -0.61
N LEU A 100 -2.42 -18.07 -1.81
CA LEU A 100 -3.20 -17.63 -2.97
C LEU A 100 -4.22 -18.71 -3.38
N ARG A 101 -3.81 -19.98 -3.39
CA ARG A 101 -4.72 -21.11 -3.65
C ARG A 101 -5.84 -21.21 -2.61
N SER A 102 -5.55 -20.97 -1.35
CA SER A 102 -6.57 -20.94 -0.29
C SER A 102 -7.54 -19.76 -0.46
N LEU A 103 -7.02 -18.58 -0.79
CA LEU A 103 -7.82 -17.37 -1.04
C LEU A 103 -8.80 -17.57 -2.21
N LEU A 104 -8.35 -18.11 -3.34
CA LEU A 104 -9.19 -18.34 -4.52
C LEU A 104 -10.28 -19.41 -4.30
N ARG A 105 -10.13 -20.29 -3.29
CA ARG A 105 -11.15 -21.28 -2.91
C ARG A 105 -12.18 -20.73 -1.93
N ARG A 106 -11.93 -19.57 -1.32
CA ARG A 106 -12.83 -18.98 -0.34
C ARG A 106 -14.04 -18.39 -1.05
N VAL A 107 -15.23 -18.74 -0.58
CA VAL A 107 -16.46 -18.10 -1.05
C VAL A 107 -16.39 -16.59 -0.75
N PRO A 108 -16.53 -15.72 -1.76
CA PRO A 108 -16.48 -14.28 -1.55
C PRO A 108 -17.59 -13.84 -0.59
N ALA A 109 -17.28 -12.86 0.27
CA ALA A 109 -18.18 -12.46 1.36
C ALA A 109 -19.54 -11.92 0.87
N TRP A 110 -19.58 -11.37 -0.34
CA TRP A 110 -20.78 -10.84 -0.99
C TRP A 110 -21.63 -11.88 -1.72
N GLN A 111 -21.19 -13.15 -1.79
CA GLN A 111 -21.95 -14.23 -2.45
C GLN A 111 -22.91 -14.95 -1.47
N LYS A 112 -22.92 -14.57 -0.19
CA LYS A 112 -24.00 -14.99 0.72
C LYS A 112 -25.25 -14.15 0.43
N THR A 113 -26.12 -14.67 -0.44
CA THR A 113 -27.54 -14.34 -0.51
C THR A 113 -28.30 -15.66 -0.46
#